data_AF-A0A7M6DLR9-F1
#
_entry.id   AF-A0A7M6DLR9-F1
#
_cell.length_a   1.000
_cell.length_b   1.000
_cell.length_c   1.000
_cell.angle_alpha   90.00
_cell.angle_beta   90.00
_cell.angle_gamma   90.00
#
_symmetry.space_group_name_H-M   'P 1'
#
loop_
_entity.id
_entity.type
_entity.pdbx_description
1 polymer ?
#
loop_
_entity_poly.entity_id
_entity_poly.type
_entity_poly.pdbx_seq_one_letter_code
_entity_poly.pdbx_strand_id
1 'polypeptide(L)'
;MHVFFDARQKDSMPGMNFAFHCETPLSQEYPFLLRCPKIEAGIKECQARGKQVLLSLGGATGGYGFKNDAEAKLFAQRVWDLVLGGDKLKKLRPFGSAVLDGVDLDIEGGSHIGYTQFTRTLRRCMDADHSKTYIIAAAPQCPFPD
;
A
#
# COMPACT_ATOMS: atom_id res chain seq x y z
N MET A 1 18.63 -2.45 6.60
CA MET A 1 17.27 -2.60 7.17
C MET A 1 16.32 -2.03 6.15
N HIS A 2 15.67 -2.92 5.41
CA HIS A 2 14.76 -2.53 4.35
C HIS A 2 13.51 -1.95 4.97
N VAL A 3 13.16 -0.75 4.54
CA VAL A 3 11.91 -0.08 4.90
C VAL A 3 10.97 -0.31 3.73
N PHE A 4 9.65 -0.27 3.96
CA PHE A 4 8.70 -0.19 2.85
C PHE A 4 9.02 0.93 1.83
N PHE A 5 9.79 1.95 2.21
CA PHE A 5 10.36 2.92 1.29
C PHE A 5 11.54 2.37 0.51
N ASP A 6 11.43 2.39 -0.82
CA ASP A 6 12.52 2.02 -1.70
C ASP A 6 13.50 3.18 -1.85
N ALA A 7 14.76 2.95 -1.43
CA ALA A 7 15.82 3.97 -1.40
C ALA A 7 16.18 4.53 -2.78
N ARG A 8 15.77 3.87 -3.87
CA ARG A 8 16.01 4.32 -5.25
C ARG A 8 14.93 5.29 -5.74
N GLN A 9 13.92 5.55 -4.92
CA GLN A 9 12.84 6.49 -5.25
C GLN A 9 12.99 7.81 -4.51
N LYS A 10 12.55 8.88 -5.17
CA LYS A 10 12.42 10.18 -4.54
C LYS A 10 11.31 10.19 -3.47
N ASP A 11 11.37 11.16 -2.56
CA ASP A 11 10.29 11.55 -1.65
C ASP A 11 9.76 10.46 -0.69
N SER A 12 10.57 9.43 -0.41
CA SER A 12 10.18 8.30 0.44
C SER A 12 8.89 7.65 -0.06
N MET A 13 8.96 7.01 -1.23
CA MET A 13 7.83 6.30 -1.85
C MET A 13 7.95 4.78 -1.71
N PRO A 14 6.83 4.05 -1.62
CA PRO A 14 6.82 2.59 -1.60
C PRO A 14 7.36 1.98 -2.89
N GLY A 15 8.08 0.87 -2.78
CA GLY A 15 8.34 -0.02 -3.91
C GLY A 15 7.16 -0.98 -4.14
N MET A 16 6.93 -1.38 -5.38
CA MET A 16 5.87 -2.31 -5.76
C MET A 16 6.42 -3.42 -6.67
N ASN A 17 5.82 -4.60 -6.56
CA ASN A 17 6.08 -5.72 -7.44
C ASN A 17 4.77 -6.47 -7.70
N PHE A 18 4.39 -6.58 -8.98
CA PHE A 18 3.23 -7.34 -9.42
C PHE A 18 3.64 -8.41 -10.44
N ALA A 19 4.85 -8.93 -10.31
CA ALA A 19 5.53 -9.79 -11.28
C ALA A 19 5.38 -9.23 -12.72
N PHE A 20 5.16 -10.10 -13.69
CA PHE A 20 5.00 -9.74 -15.11
C PHE A 20 3.68 -9.01 -15.41
N HIS A 21 2.78 -8.80 -14.44
CA HIS A 21 1.51 -8.10 -14.67
C HIS A 21 1.69 -6.58 -14.77
N CYS A 22 2.78 -6.04 -14.20
CA CYS A 22 3.14 -4.64 -14.31
C CYS A 22 4.61 -4.42 -13.98
N GLU A 23 5.37 -3.91 -14.95
CA GLU A 23 6.81 -3.69 -14.82
C GLU A 23 7.23 -2.29 -15.23
N THR A 24 6.31 -1.48 -15.77
CA THR A 24 6.62 -0.13 -16.28
C THR A 24 6.74 0.84 -15.11
N PRO A 25 7.92 1.47 -14.88
CA PRO A 25 8.07 2.50 -13.87
C PRO A 25 7.25 3.75 -14.19
N LEU A 26 6.85 4.49 -13.17
CA LEU A 26 6.11 5.74 -13.32
C LEU A 26 6.97 6.82 -14.01
N SER A 27 8.24 6.92 -13.61
CA SER A 27 9.26 7.78 -14.23
C SER A 27 10.66 7.36 -13.80
N GLN A 28 11.69 8.01 -14.32
CA GLN A 28 13.07 7.80 -13.87
C GLN A 28 13.29 8.17 -12.40
N GLU A 29 12.52 9.11 -11.83
CA GLU A 29 12.59 9.48 -10.41
C GLU A 29 11.90 8.46 -9.48
N TYR A 30 11.02 7.60 -10.04
CA TYR A 30 10.26 6.59 -9.31
C TYR A 30 10.35 5.22 -9.99
N PRO A 31 11.53 4.59 -9.98
CA PRO A 31 11.78 3.34 -10.71
C PRO A 31 10.96 2.13 -10.21
N PHE A 32 10.40 2.17 -8.99
CA PHE A 32 9.68 1.05 -8.36
C PHE A 32 8.22 1.38 -7.97
N LEU A 33 7.75 2.56 -8.37
CA LEU A 33 6.37 2.99 -8.29
C LEU A 33 5.87 2.83 -9.72
N LEU A 34 5.00 1.86 -9.91
CA LEU A 34 4.69 1.35 -11.25
C LEU A 34 3.50 2.08 -11.85
N ARG A 35 3.39 2.11 -13.18
CA ARG A 35 2.19 2.56 -13.90
C ARG A 35 1.47 1.35 -14.47
N CYS A 36 0.34 0.98 -13.86
CA CYS A 36 -0.32 -0.30 -14.10
C CYS A 36 -1.76 -0.16 -14.65
N PRO A 37 -1.95 0.28 -15.92
CA PRO A 37 -3.28 0.55 -16.48
C PRO A 37 -4.15 -0.72 -16.61
N LYS A 38 -3.52 -1.90 -16.85
CA LYS A 38 -4.25 -3.17 -16.90
C LYS A 38 -4.77 -3.59 -15.52
N ILE A 39 -3.97 -3.38 -14.47
CA ILE A 39 -4.39 -3.62 -13.08
C ILE A 39 -5.49 -2.63 -12.68
N GLU A 40 -5.37 -1.34 -13.05
CA GLU A 40 -6.43 -0.34 -12.86
C GLU A 40 -7.76 -0.80 -13.47
N ALA A 41 -7.75 -1.26 -14.72
CA ALA A 41 -8.95 -1.75 -15.39
C ALA A 41 -9.55 -2.97 -14.65
N GLY A 42 -8.71 -3.91 -14.22
CA GLY A 42 -9.14 -5.08 -13.45
C GLY A 42 -9.74 -4.73 -12.09
N ILE A 43 -9.14 -3.78 -11.36
CA ILE A 43 -9.69 -3.27 -10.09
C ILE A 43 -11.12 -2.76 -10.29
N LYS A 44 -11.31 -1.88 -11.28
CA LYS A 44 -12.62 -1.28 -11.57
C LYS A 44 -13.66 -2.33 -11.98
N GLU A 45 -13.27 -3.31 -12.80
CA GLU A 45 -14.14 -4.40 -13.21
C GLU A 45 -14.56 -5.28 -12.02
N CYS A 46 -13.62 -5.62 -11.13
CA CYS A 46 -13.93 -6.37 -9.90
C CYS A 46 -14.90 -5.59 -9.00
N GLN A 47 -14.66 -4.30 -8.79
CA GLN A 47 -15.51 -3.43 -7.98
C GLN A 47 -16.91 -3.25 -8.59
N ALA A 48 -17.02 -3.11 -9.92
CA ALA A 48 -18.30 -3.06 -10.63
C ALA A 48 -19.13 -4.34 -10.44
N ARG A 49 -18.46 -5.47 -10.14
CA ARG A 49 -19.09 -6.76 -9.81
C ARG A 49 -19.29 -6.98 -8.31
N GLY A 50 -19.17 -5.92 -7.49
CA GLY A 50 -19.36 -5.97 -6.05
C GLY A 50 -18.25 -6.71 -5.29
N LYS A 51 -17.05 -6.83 -5.87
CA LYS A 51 -15.88 -7.43 -5.20
C LYS A 51 -15.01 -6.35 -4.61
N GLN A 52 -14.49 -6.62 -3.40
CA GLN A 52 -13.53 -5.77 -2.73
C GLN A 52 -12.11 -6.12 -3.19
N VAL A 53 -11.31 -5.10 -3.44
CA VAL A 53 -9.91 -5.24 -3.86
C VAL A 53 -9.02 -4.50 -2.87
N LEU A 54 -8.13 -5.23 -2.21
CA LEU A 54 -7.18 -4.73 -1.22
C LEU A 54 -5.77 -4.77 -1.80
N LEU A 55 -4.93 -3.81 -1.41
CA LEU A 55 -3.48 -3.90 -1.65
C LEU A 55 -2.84 -4.63 -0.48
N SER A 56 -2.21 -5.77 -0.75
CA SER A 56 -1.40 -6.46 0.27
C SER A 56 -0.02 -5.81 0.41
N LEU A 57 0.42 -5.67 1.65
CA LEU A 57 1.70 -5.09 2.05
C LEU A 57 2.56 -6.20 2.66
N GLY A 58 3.77 -6.38 2.13
CA GLY A 58 4.75 -7.30 2.66
C GLY A 58 5.02 -8.50 1.73
N GLY A 59 4.63 -9.69 2.17
CA GLY A 59 4.85 -10.98 1.52
C GLY A 59 6.21 -11.63 1.84
N ALA A 60 6.43 -12.83 1.32
CA ALA A 60 7.59 -13.70 1.63
C ALA A 60 9.00 -13.12 1.41
N THR A 61 9.16 -11.93 0.79
CA THR A 61 10.49 -11.31 0.66
C THR A 61 11.10 -10.95 2.00
N GLY A 62 10.28 -10.67 3.03
CA GLY A 62 10.67 -10.41 4.43
C GLY A 62 11.57 -9.18 4.66
N GLY A 63 12.05 -8.54 3.60
CA GLY A 63 12.89 -7.35 3.63
C GLY A 63 12.07 -6.08 3.60
N TYR A 64 11.26 -5.82 4.62
CA TYR A 64 10.49 -4.58 4.79
C TYR A 64 10.21 -4.31 6.27
N GLY A 65 9.61 -3.15 6.55
CA GLY A 65 9.23 -2.74 7.90
C GLY A 65 9.40 -1.24 8.12
N PHE A 66 9.44 -0.84 9.39
CA PHE A 66 9.63 0.54 9.82
C PHE A 66 10.75 0.63 10.85
N LYS A 67 11.53 1.72 10.82
CA LYS A 67 12.52 2.04 11.85
C LYS A 67 11.87 2.62 13.09
N ASN A 68 10.75 3.32 12.94
CA ASN A 68 10.01 3.97 14.02
C ASN A 68 8.57 4.34 13.59
N ASP A 69 7.80 4.82 14.56
CA ASP A 69 6.41 5.24 14.38
C ASP A 69 6.23 6.44 13.44
N ALA A 70 7.22 7.33 13.33
CA ALA A 70 7.13 8.47 12.42
C ALA A 70 7.20 8.00 10.95
N GLU A 71 8.04 7.01 10.67
CA GLU A 71 8.14 6.38 9.36
C GLU A 71 6.85 5.61 9.01
N ALA A 72 6.30 4.85 9.97
CA ALA A 72 5.02 4.16 9.83
C ALA A 72 3.86 5.13 9.54
N LYS A 73 3.83 6.27 10.24
CA LYS A 73 2.83 7.33 10.02
C LYS A 73 2.96 7.94 8.62
N LEU A 74 4.17 8.22 8.16
CA LEU A 74 4.41 8.72 6.80
C LEU A 74 3.97 7.68 5.76
N PHE A 75 4.30 6.41 5.97
CA PHE A 75 3.93 5.33 5.06
C PHE A 75 2.41 5.18 4.94
N ALA A 76 1.69 5.24 6.06
CA ALA A 76 0.21 5.25 6.05
C ALA A 76 -0.36 6.40 5.21
N GLN A 77 0.24 7.59 5.26
CA GLN A 77 -0.18 8.72 4.42
C GLN A 77 0.14 8.47 2.94
N ARG A 78 1.30 7.87 2.62
CA ARG A 78 1.62 7.48 1.23
C ARG A 78 0.62 6.47 0.69
N VAL A 79 0.31 5.41 1.43
CA VAL A 79 -0.72 4.42 1.05
C VAL A 79 -2.07 5.10 0.83
N TRP A 80 -2.49 5.97 1.75
CA TRP A 80 -3.74 6.70 1.65
C TRP A 80 -3.83 7.52 0.34
N ASP A 81 -2.79 8.31 0.05
CA ASP A 81 -2.75 9.21 -1.10
C ASP A 81 -2.49 8.50 -2.45
N LEU A 82 -1.77 7.37 -2.45
CA LEU A 82 -1.41 6.63 -3.66
C LEU A 82 -2.49 5.65 -4.13
N VAL A 83 -3.19 4.98 -3.20
CA VAL A 83 -4.06 3.85 -3.58
C VAL A 83 -5.47 3.88 -2.96
N LEU A 84 -5.72 4.72 -1.94
CA LEU A 84 -7.04 4.87 -1.30
C LEU A 84 -7.65 6.25 -1.61
N GLY A 85 -8.45 6.81 -0.69
CA GLY A 85 -9.23 8.03 -0.89
C GLY A 85 -8.43 9.33 -0.84
N GLY A 86 -7.14 9.28 -0.48
CA GLY A 86 -6.28 10.44 -0.48
C GLY A 86 -5.95 10.93 -1.88
N ASP A 87 -5.63 12.22 -2.00
CA ASP A 87 -5.47 12.85 -3.30
C ASP A 87 -4.24 13.73 -3.49
N LYS A 88 -3.42 13.89 -2.45
CA LYS A 88 -2.21 14.72 -2.50
C LYS A 88 -1.18 14.20 -3.49
N LEU A 89 -1.24 12.91 -3.84
CA LEU A 89 -0.32 12.23 -4.76
C LEU A 89 -1.03 11.68 -6.02
N LYS A 90 -2.17 12.27 -6.42
CA LYS A 90 -2.97 11.83 -7.59
C LYS A 90 -2.15 11.53 -8.85
N LYS A 91 -1.11 12.31 -9.14
CA LYS A 91 -0.24 12.14 -10.33
C LYS A 91 0.71 10.93 -10.24
N LEU A 92 0.91 10.39 -9.04
CA LEU A 92 1.81 9.26 -8.77
C LEU A 92 1.06 7.94 -8.53
N ARG A 93 -0.28 7.94 -8.64
CA ARG A 93 -1.08 6.76 -8.35
C ARG A 93 -0.76 5.62 -9.33
N PRO A 94 -0.37 4.44 -8.83
CA PRO A 94 0.04 3.33 -9.70
C PRO A 94 -1.13 2.75 -10.50
N PHE A 95 -2.35 2.89 -9.97
CA PHE A 95 -3.59 2.42 -10.57
C PHE A 95 -4.46 3.57 -11.10
N GLY A 96 -3.81 4.66 -11.52
CA GLY A 96 -4.48 5.83 -12.08
C GLY A 96 -5.58 6.36 -11.18
N SER A 97 -6.83 6.25 -11.64
CA SER A 97 -8.01 6.76 -10.93
C SER A 97 -8.72 5.74 -10.04
N ALA A 98 -8.29 4.47 -10.04
CA ALA A 98 -8.87 3.47 -9.15
C ALA A 98 -8.59 3.79 -7.67
N VAL A 99 -9.60 3.62 -6.83
CA VAL A 99 -9.53 3.74 -5.37
C VAL A 99 -9.84 2.37 -4.78
N LEU A 100 -8.85 1.75 -4.16
CA LEU A 100 -9.00 0.42 -3.55
C LEU A 100 -9.95 0.43 -2.37
N ASP A 101 -10.38 -0.77 -1.95
CA ASP A 101 -11.31 -0.97 -0.84
C ASP A 101 -10.59 -1.12 0.49
N GLY A 102 -9.26 -1.20 0.49
CA GLY A 102 -8.49 -1.37 1.71
C GLY A 102 -7.05 -1.80 1.50
N VAL A 103 -6.44 -2.20 2.60
CA VAL A 103 -5.12 -2.84 2.63
C VAL A 103 -5.17 -4.14 3.39
N ASP A 104 -4.26 -5.03 3.04
CA ASP A 104 -3.98 -6.28 3.72
C ASP A 104 -2.54 -6.26 4.25
N LEU A 105 -2.33 -6.68 5.49
CA LEU A 105 -1.03 -6.73 6.14
C LEU A 105 -0.56 -8.18 6.18
N ASP A 106 0.19 -8.56 5.15
CA ASP A 106 0.82 -9.87 5.00
C ASP A 106 2.31 -9.76 5.41
N ILE A 107 2.52 -9.65 6.72
CA ILE A 107 3.83 -9.34 7.31
C ILE A 107 4.52 -10.64 7.70
N GLU A 108 5.39 -11.14 6.83
CA GLU A 108 6.08 -12.43 7.00
C GLU A 108 7.52 -12.29 7.53
N GLY A 109 7.96 -11.07 7.83
CA GLY A 109 9.33 -10.86 8.31
C GLY A 109 9.63 -9.42 8.73
N GLY A 110 10.89 -9.18 9.06
CA GLY A 110 11.37 -7.89 9.53
C GLY A 110 11.06 -7.66 11.01
N SER A 111 10.74 -6.41 11.35
CA SER A 111 10.49 -5.97 12.74
C SER A 111 9.01 -5.68 12.96
N HIS A 112 8.49 -5.97 14.16
CA HIS A 112 7.13 -5.62 14.59
C HIS A 112 6.91 -4.11 14.83
N ILE A 113 7.95 -3.28 14.71
CA ILE A 113 7.91 -1.84 14.99
C ILE A 113 6.97 -1.14 13.99
N GLY A 114 6.14 -0.22 14.49
CA GLY A 114 5.40 0.74 13.68
C GLY A 114 4.05 0.28 13.12
N TYR A 115 3.76 -1.01 13.01
CA TYR A 115 2.50 -1.47 12.41
C TYR A 115 1.24 -0.99 13.16
N THR A 116 1.28 -0.91 14.49
CA THR A 116 0.19 -0.31 15.29
C THR A 116 0.00 1.17 14.96
N GLN A 117 1.08 1.92 14.74
CA GLN A 117 0.99 3.33 14.36
C GLN A 117 0.50 3.49 12.91
N PHE A 118 0.99 2.65 11.99
CA PHE A 118 0.54 2.60 10.61
C PHE A 118 -0.98 2.39 10.53
N THR A 119 -1.49 1.32 11.15
CA THR A 119 -2.93 0.97 11.14
C THR A 119 -3.78 2.06 11.76
N ARG A 120 -3.37 2.63 12.91
CA ARG A 120 -4.07 3.78 13.54
C ARG A 120 -4.11 5.01 12.64
N THR A 121 -3.00 5.36 12.00
CA THR A 121 -2.96 6.51 11.09
C THR A 121 -3.85 6.28 9.88
N LEU A 122 -3.77 5.10 9.27
CA LEU A 122 -4.57 4.77 8.10
C LEU A 122 -6.07 4.76 8.41
N ARG A 123 -6.46 4.16 9.53
CA ARG A 123 -7.86 4.16 10.01
C ARG A 123 -8.41 5.57 10.19
N ARG A 124 -7.63 6.49 10.79
CA ARG A 124 -8.03 7.91 10.92
C ARG A 124 -8.27 8.58 9.57
N CYS A 125 -7.45 8.29 8.56
CA CYS A 125 -7.67 8.81 7.21
C CYS A 125 -8.95 8.23 6.59
N MET A 126 -9.17 6.93 6.73
CA MET A 126 -10.38 6.24 6.25
C MET A 126 -11.65 6.73 6.95
N ASP A 127 -11.61 7.04 8.25
CA ASP A 127 -12.75 7.57 9.02
C ASP A 127 -13.13 9.01 8.62
N ALA A 128 -12.14 9.77 8.14
CA ALA A 128 -12.35 11.15 7.67
C ALA A 128 -12.98 11.20 6.27
N ASP A 129 -12.96 10.10 5.51
CA ASP A 129 -13.61 10.00 4.21
C ASP A 129 -14.97 9.31 4.34
N HIS A 130 -16.03 10.11 4.29
CA HIS A 130 -17.41 9.62 4.39
C HIS A 130 -17.97 9.10 3.06
N SER A 131 -17.22 9.17 1.96
CA SER A 131 -17.71 8.76 0.63
C SER A 131 -17.61 7.24 0.38
N LYS A 132 -16.78 6.55 1.16
CA LYS A 132 -16.46 5.13 0.96
C LYS A 132 -16.11 4.44 2.28
N THR A 133 -16.50 3.18 2.41
CA THR A 133 -16.03 2.32 3.52
C THR A 133 -14.77 1.57 3.09
N TYR A 134 -13.77 1.56 3.97
CA TYR A 134 -12.48 0.91 3.74
C TYR A 134 -12.19 -0.18 4.79
N ILE A 135 -11.45 -1.21 4.37
CA ILE A 135 -11.04 -2.37 5.17
C ILE A 135 -9.53 -2.34 5.46
N ILE A 136 -9.16 -2.81 6.65
CA ILE A 136 -7.79 -3.23 6.97
C ILE A 136 -7.86 -4.70 7.35
N ALA A 137 -7.17 -5.56 6.60
CA ALA A 137 -7.01 -6.98 6.88
C ALA A 137 -5.58 -7.28 7.36
N ALA A 138 -5.37 -8.49 7.89
CA ALA A 138 -4.05 -8.99 8.26
C ALA A 138 -4.00 -10.50 8.00
N ALA A 139 -2.80 -11.01 7.70
CA ALA A 139 -2.54 -12.41 7.41
C ALA A 139 -1.48 -13.00 8.37
N PRO A 140 -1.80 -13.20 9.67
CA PRO A 140 -0.89 -13.86 10.58
C PRO A 140 -0.71 -15.34 10.20
N GLN A 141 0.40 -15.92 10.61
CA GLN A 141 0.63 -17.36 10.61
C GLN A 141 -0.26 -18.06 11.66
N CYS A 142 -0.18 -19.39 11.70
CA CYS A 142 -0.94 -20.18 12.65
C CYS A 142 -0.48 -20.13 14.12
N PRO A 143 0.82 -19.97 14.47
CA PRO A 143 1.25 -19.95 15.87
C PRO A 143 0.78 -18.68 16.59
N PHE A 144 0.66 -18.76 17.92
CA PHE A 144 0.35 -17.61 18.75
C PHE A 144 1.38 -17.45 19.90
N PRO A 145 1.97 -16.26 20.11
CA PRO A 145 1.86 -15.09 19.22
C PRO A 145 2.47 -15.40 17.85
N ASP A 146 1.87 -14.80 16.81
CA ASP A 146 2.47 -14.68 15.47
C ASP A 146 3.79 -13.91 15.58
#